data_AF-A0A2E2CPL5-F1
#
_entry.id   AF-A0A2E2CPL5-F1
#
_cell.length_a   1.000
_cell.length_b   1.000
_cell.length_c   1.000
_cell.angle_alpha   90.00
_cell.angle_beta   90.00
_cell.angle_gamma   90.00
#
_symmetry.space_group_name_H-M   'P 1'
#
loop_
_entity.id
_entity.type
_entity.pdbx_description
1 polymer ?
#
loop_
_entity_poly.entity_id
_entity_poly.type
_entity_poly.pdbx_seq_one_letter_code
_entity_poly.pdbx_strand_id
1 'polypeptide(L)'
;MRPRPAMSAFMMLAILMASSMGCIGLVPAREFMEDLRPEAKMVEVKDKINASHVFTTDIMDVQGSTSYSSSQTFEVNSDVVEISAYISAAMPLELVLPGIPTDVRFVRASLTDANGDEIWYEEVTETERKMVATFQQPLAVGTWTLSVDARGYGEEITGIYKDSFQVLIKIESKCWVYPNEEGCAYD
;
A
#
# COMPACT_ATOMS: atom_id res chain seq x y z
N MET A 1 53.58 -57.62 21.24
CA MET A 1 54.14 -56.29 20.88
C MET A 1 53.14 -55.23 21.32
N ARG A 2 53.55 -54.27 22.18
CA ARG A 2 52.67 -53.25 22.80
C ARG A 2 52.42 -52.09 21.82
N PRO A 3 51.17 -51.73 21.47
CA PRO A 3 50.87 -50.65 20.52
C PRO A 3 50.92 -49.25 21.16
N ARG A 4 51.74 -49.05 22.20
CA ARG A 4 51.81 -47.79 22.97
C ARG A 4 52.29 -46.56 22.17
N PRO A 5 53.31 -46.64 21.29
CA PRO A 5 53.74 -45.45 20.54
C PRO A 5 52.80 -45.11 19.38
N ALA A 6 52.12 -46.11 18.80
CA ALA A 6 51.18 -45.90 17.69
C ALA A 6 49.92 -45.13 18.14
N MET A 7 49.41 -45.43 19.33
CA MET A 7 48.24 -44.74 19.90
C MET A 7 48.55 -43.29 20.26
N SER A 8 49.76 -43.01 20.78
CA SER A 8 50.21 -41.65 21.10
C SER A 8 50.46 -40.80 19.84
N ALA A 9 51.04 -41.39 18.79
CA ALA A 9 51.24 -40.72 17.51
C ALA A 9 49.91 -40.36 16.83
N PHE A 10 48.91 -41.26 16.91
CA PHE A 10 47.56 -41.00 16.41
C PHE A 10 46.90 -39.82 17.13
N MET A 11 47.05 -39.74 18.45
CA MET A 11 46.46 -38.66 19.25
C MET A 11 47.11 -37.30 18.95
N MET A 12 48.44 -37.25 18.81
CA MET A 12 49.16 -36.03 18.40
C MET A 12 48.77 -35.57 16.99
N LEU A 13 48.62 -36.51 16.04
CA LEU A 13 48.23 -36.19 14.66
C LEU A 13 46.79 -35.66 14.60
N ALA A 14 45.88 -36.21 15.41
CA ALA A 14 44.51 -35.72 15.52
C ALA A 14 44.44 -34.30 16.09
N ILE A 15 45.27 -33.98 17.10
CA ILE A 15 45.34 -32.63 17.69
C ILE A 15 45.94 -31.64 16.67
N LEU A 16 46.96 -32.03 15.90
CA LEU A 16 47.54 -31.17 14.86
C LEU A 16 46.55 -30.87 13.72
N MET A 17 45.81 -31.88 13.27
CA MET A 17 44.76 -31.72 12.25
C MET A 17 43.61 -30.83 12.77
N ALA A 18 43.21 -30.98 14.03
CA ALA A 18 42.21 -30.11 14.65
C ALA A 18 42.69 -28.65 14.77
N SER A 19 43.99 -28.42 14.97
CA SER A 19 44.56 -27.07 15.07
C SER A 19 44.76 -26.37 13.71
N SER A 20 44.84 -27.10 12.59
CA SER A 20 44.92 -26.54 11.24
C SER A 20 43.54 -26.26 10.62
N MET A 21 42.47 -26.85 11.16
CA MET A 21 41.07 -26.46 10.92
C MET A 21 40.74 -25.15 11.67
N GLY A 22 41.54 -24.12 11.44
CA GLY A 22 41.25 -22.76 11.91
C GLY A 22 40.10 -22.13 11.11
N CYS A 23 40.13 -20.80 10.97
CA CYS A 23 39.10 -19.97 10.33
C CYS A 23 38.58 -20.45 8.95
N ILE A 24 39.33 -21.31 8.24
CA ILE A 24 38.90 -21.91 6.97
C ILE A 24 37.78 -22.94 7.16
N GLY A 25 37.67 -23.58 8.32
CA GLY A 25 36.54 -24.46 8.68
C GLY A 25 35.25 -23.69 9.00
N LEU A 26 35.33 -22.37 9.25
CA LEU A 26 34.16 -21.55 9.54
C LEU A 26 33.34 -21.21 8.28
N VAL A 27 33.97 -21.16 7.11
CA VAL A 27 33.28 -20.93 5.84
C VAL A 27 32.31 -22.07 5.50
N PRO A 28 32.73 -23.35 5.45
CA PRO A 28 31.78 -24.44 5.19
C PRO A 28 30.76 -24.61 6.32
N ALA A 29 31.10 -24.27 7.56
CA ALA A 29 30.14 -24.23 8.66
C ALA A 29 29.08 -23.13 8.47
N ARG A 30 29.45 -21.96 7.92
CA ARG A 30 28.52 -20.88 7.57
C ARG A 30 27.62 -21.27 6.41
N GLU A 31 28.18 -21.81 5.33
CA GLU A 31 27.40 -22.26 4.18
C GLU A 31 26.39 -23.36 4.57
N PHE A 32 26.79 -24.30 5.43
CA PHE A 32 25.87 -25.32 5.96
C PHE A 32 24.74 -24.72 6.82
N MET A 33 25.03 -23.66 7.57
CA MET A 33 24.00 -22.94 8.34
C MET A 33 23.07 -22.10 7.47
N GLU A 34 23.57 -21.53 6.36
CA GLU A 34 22.72 -20.85 5.37
C GLU A 34 21.85 -21.83 4.58
N ASP A 35 22.33 -23.05 4.29
CA ASP A 35 21.53 -24.09 3.63
C ASP A 35 20.39 -24.64 4.51
N LEU A 36 20.55 -24.56 5.84
CA LEU A 36 19.49 -24.83 6.81
C LEU A 36 18.49 -23.67 6.96
N ARG A 37 18.75 -22.51 6.34
CA ARG A 37 17.84 -21.37 6.36
C ARG A 37 16.63 -21.65 5.46
N PRO A 38 15.40 -21.33 5.90
CA PRO A 38 14.25 -21.39 5.01
C PRO A 38 14.43 -20.43 3.83
N GLU A 39 13.99 -20.85 2.64
CA GLU A 39 14.00 -20.00 1.45
C GLU A 39 13.19 -18.71 1.67
N ALA A 40 13.65 -17.62 1.04
CA ALA A 40 12.93 -16.36 1.02
C ALA A 40 11.61 -16.52 0.26
N LYS A 41 10.56 -15.82 0.72
CA LYS A 41 9.23 -15.90 0.09
C LYS A 41 8.85 -14.54 -0.47
N MET A 42 8.32 -14.56 -1.70
CA MET A 42 7.65 -13.40 -2.28
C MET A 42 6.28 -13.26 -1.65
N VAL A 43 6.02 -12.10 -1.06
CA VAL A 43 4.74 -11.75 -0.44
C VAL A 43 4.18 -10.50 -1.13
N GLU A 44 2.86 -10.47 -1.29
CA GLU A 44 2.14 -9.30 -1.78
C GLU A 44 1.80 -8.38 -0.61
N VAL A 45 2.29 -7.15 -0.65
CA VAL A 45 1.95 -6.10 0.31
C VAL A 45 0.90 -5.19 -0.32
N LYS A 46 -0.11 -4.84 0.47
CA LYS A 46 -1.28 -4.07 0.03
C LYS A 46 -1.38 -2.79 0.84
N ASP A 47 -0.99 -1.70 0.23
CA ASP A 47 -1.11 -0.36 0.81
C ASP A 47 -2.39 0.32 0.34
N LYS A 48 -2.91 1.21 1.17
CA LYS A 48 -4.19 1.88 0.93
C LYS A 48 -4.12 3.34 1.33
N ILE A 49 -4.61 4.19 0.43
CA ILE A 49 -4.76 5.63 0.65
C ILE A 49 -6.24 5.93 0.57
N ASN A 50 -6.78 6.54 1.63
CA ASN A 50 -8.19 6.81 1.76
C ASN A 50 -8.43 8.32 1.89
N ALA A 51 -9.27 8.87 1.01
CA ALA A 51 -9.82 10.21 1.15
C ALA A 51 -11.33 10.07 1.31
N SER A 52 -11.84 10.38 2.51
CA SER A 52 -13.27 10.29 2.79
C SER A 52 -13.73 11.51 3.56
N HIS A 53 -14.93 11.99 3.25
CA HIS A 53 -15.53 13.12 3.93
C HIS A 53 -17.04 12.94 4.04
N VAL A 54 -17.60 13.48 5.13
CA VAL A 54 -19.05 13.58 5.36
C VAL A 54 -19.34 15.07 5.46
N PHE A 55 -20.19 15.56 4.55
CA PHE A 55 -20.53 16.97 4.52
C PHE A 55 -21.44 17.33 5.69
N THR A 56 -21.19 18.50 6.26
CA THR A 56 -22.09 19.18 7.19
C THR A 56 -22.25 20.62 6.73
N THR A 57 -23.45 21.14 6.86
CA THR A 57 -23.86 22.49 6.49
C THR A 57 -24.18 23.25 7.76
N ASP A 58 -23.69 24.49 7.87
CA ASP A 58 -23.98 25.35 9.01
C ASP A 58 -25.48 25.68 9.07
N ILE A 59 -26.06 25.61 10.26
CA ILE A 59 -27.46 25.92 10.55
C ILE A 59 -27.86 27.34 10.16
N MET A 60 -26.91 28.26 10.04
CA MET A 60 -27.14 29.64 9.58
C MET A 60 -27.13 29.79 8.05
N ASP A 61 -26.67 28.78 7.32
CA ASP A 61 -26.58 28.76 5.86
C ASP A 61 -27.08 27.42 5.31
N VAL A 62 -28.36 27.11 5.58
CA VAL A 62 -29.03 25.86 5.15
C VAL A 62 -29.05 25.70 3.62
N GLN A 63 -28.78 26.76 2.86
CA GLN A 63 -28.65 26.72 1.39
C GLN A 63 -27.20 26.60 0.90
N GLY A 64 -26.22 26.73 1.79
CA GLY A 64 -24.80 26.68 1.47
C GLY A 64 -24.30 25.26 1.27
N SER A 65 -23.82 24.96 0.07
CA SER A 65 -23.01 23.76 -0.16
C SER A 65 -21.64 23.93 0.51
N THR A 66 -21.13 22.91 1.19
CA THR A 66 -19.75 22.93 1.69
C THR A 66 -18.81 22.27 0.70
N SER A 67 -17.64 22.87 0.49
CA SER A 67 -16.59 22.33 -0.38
C SER A 67 -15.49 21.68 0.45
N TYR A 68 -14.98 20.56 -0.04
CA TYR A 68 -13.87 19.81 0.51
C TYR A 68 -12.85 19.54 -0.59
N SER A 69 -11.60 19.91 -0.35
CA SER A 69 -10.49 19.60 -1.25
C SER A 69 -9.39 18.91 -0.45
N SER A 70 -8.82 17.84 -1.01
CA SER A 70 -7.71 17.09 -0.43
C SER A 70 -6.75 16.66 -1.52
N SER A 71 -5.46 16.75 -1.23
CA SER A 71 -4.40 16.25 -2.11
C SER A 71 -3.47 15.38 -1.28
N GLN A 72 -3.28 14.15 -1.72
CA GLN A 72 -2.42 13.16 -1.06
C GLN A 72 -1.42 12.62 -2.08
N THR A 73 -0.18 12.45 -1.65
CA THR A 73 0.91 11.94 -2.50
C THR A 73 1.41 10.60 -1.99
N PHE A 74 1.87 9.74 -2.89
CA PHE A 74 2.48 8.47 -2.54
C PHE A 74 3.56 8.06 -3.53
N GLU A 75 4.52 7.26 -3.07
CA GLU A 75 5.64 6.80 -3.88
C GLU A 75 5.31 5.49 -4.58
N VAL A 76 5.62 5.42 -5.88
CA VAL A 76 5.48 4.23 -6.71
C VAL A 76 6.87 3.78 -7.17
N ASN A 77 7.28 2.60 -6.74
CA ASN A 77 8.54 1.96 -7.11
C ASN A 77 8.34 0.87 -8.17
N SER A 78 9.44 0.30 -8.68
CA SER A 78 9.42 -0.82 -9.64
C SER A 78 8.70 -2.07 -9.13
N ASP A 79 8.63 -2.24 -7.80
CA ASP A 79 7.99 -3.38 -7.14
C ASP A 79 6.46 -3.29 -7.10
N VAL A 80 5.89 -2.13 -7.45
CA VAL A 80 4.45 -1.94 -7.56
C VAL A 80 3.98 -2.66 -8.83
N VAL A 81 3.05 -3.60 -8.62
CA VAL A 81 2.50 -4.45 -9.69
C VAL A 81 1.18 -3.88 -10.19
N GLU A 82 0.35 -3.39 -9.27
CA GLU A 82 -0.99 -2.93 -9.59
C GLU A 82 -1.39 -1.74 -8.72
N ILE A 83 -2.01 -0.74 -9.34
CA ILE A 83 -2.69 0.37 -8.66
C ILE A 83 -4.16 0.33 -9.04
N SER A 84 -5.04 0.28 -8.05
CA SER A 84 -6.49 0.24 -8.26
C SER A 84 -7.16 1.43 -7.57
N ALA A 85 -7.94 2.21 -8.32
CA ALA A 85 -8.69 3.37 -7.85
C ALA A 85 -10.18 3.08 -7.73
N TYR A 86 -10.77 3.52 -6.61
CA TYR A 86 -12.18 3.34 -6.29
C TYR A 86 -12.79 4.66 -5.87
N ILE A 87 -14.00 4.96 -6.35
CA ILE A 87 -14.81 6.09 -5.92
C ILE A 87 -16.22 5.62 -5.56
N SER A 88 -16.69 6.03 -4.38
CA SER A 88 -18.05 5.76 -3.91
C SER A 88 -18.59 7.04 -3.31
N ALA A 89 -19.74 7.50 -3.79
CA ALA A 89 -20.45 8.65 -3.25
C ALA A 89 -21.86 8.25 -2.80
N ALA A 90 -22.30 8.84 -1.70
CA ALA A 90 -23.67 8.76 -1.20
C ALA A 90 -24.20 10.18 -1.11
N MET A 91 -25.13 10.53 -2.01
CA MET A 91 -25.68 11.87 -2.15
C MET A 91 -27.22 11.85 -2.06
N PRO A 92 -27.79 11.48 -0.90
CA PRO A 92 -29.22 11.16 -0.78
C PRO A 92 -30.15 12.39 -0.85
N LEU A 93 -29.63 13.62 -0.87
CA LEU A 93 -30.45 14.85 -0.84
C LEU A 93 -31.54 14.88 -1.92
N GLU A 94 -31.28 14.32 -3.11
CA GLU A 94 -32.25 14.28 -4.21
C GLU A 94 -33.50 13.46 -3.85
N LEU A 95 -33.34 12.41 -3.02
CA LEU A 95 -34.47 11.62 -2.52
C LEU A 95 -35.31 12.39 -1.47
N VAL A 96 -34.72 13.41 -0.83
CA VAL A 96 -35.36 14.17 0.26
C VAL A 96 -35.99 15.47 -0.26
N LEU A 97 -35.34 16.14 -1.21
CA LEU A 97 -35.78 17.42 -1.78
C LEU A 97 -35.70 17.38 -3.32
N PRO A 98 -36.79 16.99 -4.02
CA PRO A 98 -36.81 16.99 -5.48
C PRO A 98 -36.72 18.43 -6.02
N GLY A 99 -35.82 18.65 -6.99
CA GLY A 99 -35.66 19.94 -7.68
C GLY A 99 -34.42 20.77 -7.31
N ILE A 100 -33.52 20.24 -6.47
CA ILE A 100 -32.18 20.83 -6.30
C ILE A 100 -31.32 20.44 -7.50
N PRO A 101 -30.65 21.39 -8.18
CA PRO A 101 -29.76 21.08 -9.29
C PRO A 101 -28.68 20.06 -8.84
N THR A 102 -28.52 18.98 -9.57
CA THR A 102 -27.46 17.98 -9.33
C THR A 102 -26.08 18.57 -9.58
N ASP A 103 -25.99 19.56 -10.46
CA ASP A 103 -24.76 20.17 -10.96
C ASP A 103 -24.00 20.97 -9.88
N VAL A 104 -24.66 21.29 -8.76
CA VAL A 104 -24.02 22.00 -7.64
C VAL A 104 -23.34 21.04 -6.65
N ARG A 105 -23.54 19.73 -6.78
CA ARG A 105 -22.96 18.69 -5.91
C ARG A 105 -22.14 17.74 -6.75
N PHE A 106 -20.88 17.56 -6.37
CA PHE A 106 -19.98 16.71 -7.11
C PHE A 106 -18.90 16.15 -6.20
N VAL A 107 -18.36 15.00 -6.57
CA VAL A 107 -17.10 14.47 -6.08
C VAL A 107 -16.26 14.20 -7.31
N ARG A 108 -15.17 14.95 -7.44
CA ARG A 108 -14.15 14.78 -8.46
C ARG A 108 -12.94 14.16 -7.81
N ALA A 109 -12.45 13.10 -8.41
CA ALA A 109 -11.19 12.48 -8.04
C ALA A 109 -10.32 12.35 -9.29
N SER A 110 -9.06 12.73 -9.15
CA SER A 110 -8.05 12.62 -10.19
C SER A 110 -6.82 11.94 -9.63
N LEU A 111 -6.19 11.10 -10.43
CA LEU A 111 -4.91 10.47 -10.13
C LEU A 111 -3.90 10.91 -11.20
N THR A 112 -2.87 11.61 -10.76
CA THR A 112 -1.75 12.05 -11.59
C THR A 112 -0.54 11.17 -11.32
N ASP A 113 0.08 10.67 -12.39
CA ASP A 113 1.28 9.85 -12.30
C ASP A 113 2.55 10.70 -12.03
N ALA A 114 3.69 10.03 -11.91
CA ALA A 114 4.98 10.69 -11.69
C ALA A 114 5.47 11.55 -12.89
N ASN A 115 4.94 11.33 -14.09
CA ASN A 115 5.27 12.12 -15.28
C ASN A 115 4.44 13.41 -15.36
N GLY A 116 3.39 13.53 -14.54
CA GLY A 116 2.43 14.62 -14.58
C GLY A 116 1.21 14.34 -15.44
N ASP A 117 1.02 13.09 -15.90
CA ASP A 117 -0.12 12.68 -16.71
C ASP A 117 -1.31 12.29 -15.82
N GLU A 118 -2.49 12.82 -16.13
CA GLU A 118 -3.74 12.42 -15.48
C GLU A 118 -4.21 11.08 -16.07
N ILE A 119 -3.98 10.00 -15.33
CA ILE A 119 -4.28 8.63 -15.77
C ILE A 119 -5.70 8.18 -15.37
N TRP A 120 -6.31 8.87 -14.41
CA TRP A 120 -7.64 8.60 -13.92
C TRP A 120 -8.31 9.90 -13.54
N TYR A 121 -9.54 10.07 -14.02
CA TYR A 121 -10.40 11.17 -13.65
C TYR A 121 -11.82 10.65 -13.58
N GLU A 122 -12.48 10.87 -12.45
CA GLU A 122 -13.89 10.54 -12.28
C GLU A 122 -14.62 11.67 -11.59
N GLU A 123 -15.79 12.01 -12.15
CA GLU A 123 -16.76 12.90 -11.54
C GLU A 123 -18.03 12.10 -11.23
N VAL A 124 -18.54 12.27 -10.00
CA VAL A 124 -19.78 11.66 -9.53
C VAL A 124 -20.65 12.76 -8.91
N THR A 125 -21.88 12.89 -9.40
CA THR A 125 -22.86 13.91 -8.94
C THR A 125 -24.06 13.30 -8.20
N GLU A 126 -24.15 11.97 -8.18
CA GLU A 126 -25.28 11.22 -7.63
C GLU A 126 -24.79 10.13 -6.66
N THR A 127 -25.75 9.39 -6.07
CA THR A 127 -25.43 8.22 -5.24
C THR A 127 -25.00 7.07 -6.14
N GLU A 128 -23.69 6.97 -6.38
CA GLU A 128 -23.11 5.94 -7.22
C GLU A 128 -21.85 5.35 -6.59
N ARG A 129 -21.65 4.06 -6.87
CA ARG A 129 -20.35 3.41 -6.72
C ARG A 129 -19.86 3.01 -8.12
N LYS A 130 -18.88 3.75 -8.63
CA LYS A 130 -18.29 3.44 -9.94
C LYS A 130 -17.35 2.24 -9.86
N MET A 131 -17.14 1.60 -11.01
CA MET A 131 -16.22 0.47 -11.15
C MET A 131 -14.77 0.88 -10.92
N VAL A 132 -13.96 -0.11 -10.57
CA VAL A 132 -12.53 0.03 -10.28
C VAL A 132 -11.76 0.36 -11.55
N ALA A 133 -10.96 1.42 -11.53
CA ALA A 133 -9.92 1.62 -12.54
C ALA A 133 -8.65 0.94 -12.05
N THR A 134 -8.13 -0.02 -12.82
CA THR A 134 -6.94 -0.79 -12.47
C THR A 134 -5.84 -0.52 -13.48
N PHE A 135 -4.66 -0.19 -12.97
CA PHE A 135 -3.46 0.13 -13.74
C PHE A 135 -2.39 -0.91 -13.46
N GLN A 136 -1.85 -1.50 -14.52
CA GLN A 136 -0.79 -2.52 -14.46
C GLN A 136 0.44 -2.03 -15.23
N GLN A 137 1.58 -2.68 -15.00
CA GLN A 137 2.87 -2.28 -15.57
C GLN A 137 2.83 -2.11 -17.11
N PRO A 138 3.58 -1.13 -17.66
CA PRO A 138 4.55 -0.27 -16.98
C PRO A 138 3.90 0.92 -16.25
N LEU A 139 4.18 1.06 -14.95
CA LEU A 139 3.77 2.20 -14.13
C LEU A 139 4.92 3.22 -14.06
N ALA A 140 4.59 4.51 -14.07
CA ALA A 140 5.58 5.57 -13.90
C ALA A 140 6.18 5.49 -12.48
N VAL A 141 7.50 5.36 -12.38
CA VAL A 141 8.22 5.33 -11.09
C VAL A 141 8.38 6.75 -10.57
N GLY A 142 8.02 6.97 -9.31
CA GLY A 142 8.12 8.26 -8.62
C GLY A 142 6.88 8.62 -7.83
N THR A 143 6.72 9.91 -7.53
CA THR A 143 5.62 10.42 -6.70
C THR A 143 4.33 10.57 -7.51
N TRP A 144 3.29 9.87 -7.08
CA TRP A 144 1.94 9.96 -7.62
C TRP A 144 1.09 10.86 -6.73
N THR A 145 0.10 11.52 -7.32
CA THR A 145 -0.78 12.47 -6.60
C THR A 145 -2.24 12.10 -6.79
N LEU A 146 -2.94 11.84 -5.69
CA LEU A 146 -4.39 11.76 -5.62
C LEU A 146 -4.95 13.14 -5.24
N SER A 147 -5.72 13.75 -6.13
CA SER A 147 -6.41 15.01 -5.85
C SER A 147 -7.92 14.79 -5.87
N VAL A 148 -8.57 15.18 -4.78
CA VAL A 148 -10.02 15.07 -4.59
C VAL A 148 -10.59 16.46 -4.33
N ASP A 149 -11.56 16.85 -5.13
CA ASP A 149 -12.34 18.07 -4.96
C ASP A 149 -13.81 17.70 -4.94
N ALA A 150 -14.52 18.12 -3.90
CA ALA A 150 -15.88 17.69 -3.67
C ALA A 150 -16.72 18.81 -3.06
N ARG A 151 -18.01 18.78 -3.38
CA ARG A 151 -19.00 19.72 -2.87
C ARG A 151 -20.29 18.98 -2.57
N GLY A 152 -20.83 19.18 -1.38
CA GLY A 152 -22.03 18.51 -0.93
C GLY A 152 -22.78 19.26 0.16
N TYR A 153 -23.86 18.66 0.63
CA TYR A 153 -24.70 19.19 1.70
C TYR A 153 -24.82 18.18 2.82
N GLY A 154 -25.03 18.64 4.04
CA GLY A 154 -25.41 17.74 5.11
C GLY A 154 -26.07 18.45 6.27
N GLU A 155 -27.19 17.93 6.72
CA GLU A 155 -27.90 18.51 7.84
C GLU A 155 -27.46 17.86 9.16
N GLU A 156 -27.25 18.68 10.20
CA GLU A 156 -26.71 18.22 11.48
C GLU A 156 -27.78 18.04 12.58
N ILE A 157 -28.98 18.63 12.42
CA ILE A 157 -30.01 18.70 13.47
C ILE A 157 -30.78 17.37 13.60
N THR A 158 -31.20 16.77 12.48
CA THR A 158 -32.00 15.54 12.42
C THR A 158 -31.23 14.37 11.82
N GLY A 159 -30.13 14.64 11.11
CA GLY A 159 -29.26 13.62 10.49
C GLY A 159 -29.93 12.85 9.35
N ILE A 160 -31.02 13.38 8.80
CA ILE A 160 -31.85 12.69 7.81
C ILE A 160 -31.16 12.63 6.44
N TYR A 161 -30.35 13.64 6.09
CA TYR A 161 -29.58 13.66 4.86
C TYR A 161 -28.18 14.22 5.10
N LYS A 162 -27.17 13.43 4.74
CA LYS A 162 -25.76 13.84 4.69
C LYS A 162 -25.12 13.25 3.46
N ASP A 163 -24.62 14.13 2.60
CA ASP A 163 -23.80 13.70 1.49
C ASP A 163 -22.45 13.23 2.06
N SER A 164 -21.91 12.15 1.50
CA SER A 164 -20.62 11.62 1.89
C SER A 164 -19.95 10.93 0.72
N PHE A 165 -18.63 10.84 0.78
CA PHE A 165 -17.87 10.12 -0.24
C PHE A 165 -16.67 9.40 0.36
N GLN A 166 -16.19 8.43 -0.41
CA GLN A 166 -14.96 7.71 -0.17
C GLN A 166 -14.24 7.47 -1.50
N VAL A 167 -13.00 7.94 -1.58
CA VAL A 167 -12.04 7.64 -2.64
C VAL A 167 -10.93 6.81 -2.03
N LEU A 168 -10.68 5.64 -2.60
CA LEU A 168 -9.69 4.70 -2.12
C LEU A 168 -8.73 4.37 -3.26
N ILE A 169 -7.43 4.55 -3.03
CA ILE A 169 -6.37 4.03 -3.88
C ILE A 169 -5.75 2.83 -3.17
N LYS A 170 -5.67 1.71 -3.88
CA LYS A 170 -5.06 0.48 -3.41
C LYS A 170 -3.82 0.21 -4.24
N ILE A 171 -2.70 0.02 -3.57
CA ILE A 171 -1.39 -0.20 -4.18
C ILE A 171 -0.98 -1.62 -3.80
N GLU A 172 -0.73 -2.45 -4.79
CA GLU A 172 -0.24 -3.81 -4.59
C GLU A 172 1.23 -3.88 -5.06
N SER A 173 2.11 -4.17 -4.10
CA SER A 173 3.54 -4.36 -4.33
C SER A 173 3.96 -5.79 -4.00
N LYS A 174 5.05 -6.24 -4.60
CA LYS A 174 5.68 -7.53 -4.26
C LYS A 174 6.99 -7.27 -3.54
N CYS A 175 7.24 -7.98 -2.45
CA CYS A 175 8.49 -7.88 -1.71
C CYS A 175 8.95 -9.24 -1.20
N TRP A 176 10.25 -9.34 -0.97
CA TRP A 176 10.88 -10.51 -0.38
C TRP A 176 10.78 -10.43 1.15
N VAL A 177 10.25 -11.49 1.75
CA VAL A 177 10.28 -11.69 3.20
C VAL A 177 11.30 -12.76 3.51
N TYR A 178 12.34 -12.38 4.25
CA TYR A 178 13.35 -13.28 4.76
C TYR A 178 12.98 -13.73 6.19
N PRO A 179 13.13 -15.02 6.54
CA PRO A 179 12.63 -15.57 7.80
C PRO A 179 13.32 -15.04 9.07
N ASN A 180 14.50 -14.45 8.92
CA ASN A 180 15.34 -13.99 10.04
C ASN A 180 15.40 -12.45 10.13
N GLU A 181 14.66 -11.75 9.28
CA GLU A 181 14.66 -10.29 9.20
C GLU A 181 13.22 -9.79 9.40
N GLU A 182 13.07 -8.75 10.23
CA GLU A 182 11.79 -8.09 10.38
C GLU A 182 11.64 -7.05 9.27
N GLY A 183 10.69 -7.28 8.35
CA GLY A 183 10.35 -6.35 7.29
C GLY A 183 10.27 -7.00 5.92
N CYS A 184 9.94 -6.19 4.92
CA CYS A 184 9.98 -6.55 3.52
C CYS A 184 11.19 -5.91 2.86
N ALA A 185 11.96 -6.72 2.12
CA ALA A 185 13.03 -6.26 1.26
C ALA A 185 12.48 -6.04 -0.16
N TYR A 186 12.83 -4.90 -0.73
CA TYR A 186 12.53 -4.50 -2.10
C TYR A 186 13.83 -4.60 -2.90
N ASP A 187 13.77 -5.06 -4.14
CA ASP A 187 14.95 -5.25 -5.01
C ASP A 187 15.38 -3.94 -5.70
#